data_AF-A0A558ATM9-F1
#
_entry.id   AF-A0A558ATM9-F1
#
_cell.length_a   1.000
_cell.length_b   1.000
_cell.length_c   1.000
_cell.angle_alpha   90.00
_cell.angle_beta   90.00
_cell.angle_gamma   90.00
#
_symmetry.space_group_name_H-M   'P 1'
#
loop_
_entity.id
_entity.type
_entity.pdbx_description
1 polymer ?
#
loop_
_entity_poly.entity_id
_entity_poly.type
_entity_poly.pdbx_seq_one_letter_code
_entity_poly.pdbx_strand_id
1 'polypeptide(L)' 'MQKAEMLKEIEEALNVVNKGLFNPDDFDDSKTEEIKDIHEMVTSRNQITAIEQSAIIEELSKLRK' A
#
# COMPACT_ATOMS: atom_id res chain seq x y z
N MET A 1 7.78 -4.66 -11.22
CA MET A 1 7.44 -5.27 -9.92
C MET A 1 6.03 -5.83 -10.03
N GLN A 2 5.72 -6.95 -9.37
CA GLN A 2 4.34 -7.48 -9.38
C GLN A 2 3.46 -6.75 -8.34
N LYS A 3 2.15 -6.61 -8.57
CA LYS A 3 1.19 -5.97 -7.64
C LYS A 3 1.34 -6.52 -6.21
N ALA A 4 1.45 -7.83 -6.09
CA ALA A 4 1.60 -8.51 -4.81
C ALA A 4 2.87 -8.13 -4.05
N GLU A 5 3.97 -7.91 -4.76
CA GLU A 5 5.25 -7.50 -4.19
C GLU A 5 5.17 -6.04 -3.72
N MET A 6 4.57 -5.15 -4.52
CA MET A 6 4.35 -3.74 -4.14
C MET A 6 3.48 -3.61 -2.89
N LEU A 7 2.36 -4.35 -2.81
CA LEU A 7 1.47 -4.31 -1.65
C LEU A 7 2.15 -4.81 -0.38
N LYS A 8 3.02 -5.82 -0.51
CA LYS A 8 3.81 -6.32 0.61
C LYS A 8 4.83 -5.28 1.09
N GLU A 9 5.56 -4.63 0.17
CA GLU A 9 6.51 -3.57 0.53
C GLU A 9 5.82 -2.35 1.13
N ILE A 10 4.62 -2.00 0.65
CA ILE A 10 3.77 -0.98 1.27
C ILE A 10 3.38 -1.40 2.71
N GLU A 11 3.00 -2.66 2.93
CA GLU A 11 2.66 -3.19 4.26
C GLU A 11 3.83 -3.02 5.23
N GLU A 12 5.04 -3.34 4.78
CA GLU A 12 6.28 -3.22 5.53
C GLU A 12 6.66 -1.74 5.79
N ALA A 13 6.60 -0.88 4.77
CA ALA A 13 6.91 0.54 4.87
C ALA A 13 5.96 1.29 5.82
N LEU A 14 4.68 0.91 5.81
CA LEU A 14 3.70 1.45 6.72
C LEU A 14 3.82 0.87 8.13
N ASN A 15 4.58 -0.20 8.36
CA ASN A 15 4.71 -0.86 9.67
C ASN A 15 3.33 -1.20 10.30
N VAL A 16 2.41 -1.76 9.50
CA VAL A 16 1.09 -2.16 10.00
C VAL A 16 1.20 -3.44 10.83
N VAL A 17 0.49 -3.47 11.97
CA VAL A 17 0.49 -4.64 12.86
C VAL A 17 -0.39 -5.78 12.34
N ASN A 18 -1.39 -5.45 11.53
CA ASN A 18 -2.32 -6.44 10.97
C ASN A 18 -1.73 -7.01 9.67
N LYS A 19 -1.05 -8.15 9.79
CA LYS A 19 -0.45 -8.84 8.65
C LYS A 19 -1.52 -9.32 7.68
N GLY A 20 -1.33 -9.07 6.39
CA GLY A 20 -2.30 -9.41 5.35
C GLY A 20 -3.41 -8.37 5.18
N LEU A 21 -3.24 -7.17 5.75
CA LEU A 21 -4.12 -6.03 5.48
C LEU A 21 -4.22 -5.75 3.97
N PHE A 22 -3.13 -5.95 3.23
CA PHE A 22 -3.06 -5.71 1.80
C PHE A 22 -2.96 -7.01 0.99
N ASN A 23 -3.92 -7.93 1.21
CA ASN A 23 -4.02 -9.13 0.38
C ASN A 23 -4.20 -8.75 -1.11
N PRO A 24 -3.30 -9.16 -2.02
CA PRO A 24 -3.35 -8.77 -3.43
C PRO A 24 -4.63 -9.17 -4.15
N ASP A 25 -5.29 -10.23 -3.67
CA ASP A 25 -6.56 -10.67 -4.20
C ASP A 25 -7.66 -9.63 -3.94
N ASP A 26 -7.57 -8.81 -2.90
CA ASP A 26 -8.59 -7.79 -2.55
C ASP A 26 -8.52 -6.53 -3.44
N PHE A 27 -7.50 -6.42 -4.31
CA PHE A 27 -7.25 -5.23 -5.13
C PHE A 27 -7.57 -5.49 -6.60
N ASP A 28 -8.19 -4.50 -7.25
CA ASP A 28 -8.46 -4.54 -8.69
C ASP A 28 -7.14 -4.51 -9.49
N ASP A 29 -6.99 -5.42 -10.44
CA ASP A 29 -5.81 -5.50 -11.33
C ASP A 29 -5.68 -4.26 -12.21
N SER A 30 -6.79 -3.57 -12.52
CA SER A 30 -6.78 -2.30 -13.25
C SER A 30 -6.11 -1.17 -12.46
N LYS A 31 -5.95 -1.34 -11.14
CA LYS A 31 -5.38 -0.35 -10.23
C LYS A 31 -3.89 -0.49 -9.97
N THR A 32 -3.21 -1.33 -10.76
CA THR A 32 -1.79 -1.63 -10.57
C THR A 32 -0.89 -0.38 -10.68
N GLU A 33 -1.20 0.56 -11.57
CA GLU A 33 -0.41 1.80 -11.68
C GLU A 33 -0.64 2.72 -10.48
N GLU A 34 -1.88 2.91 -9.98
CA GLU A 34 -2.10 3.72 -8.77
C GLU A 34 -1.45 3.08 -7.52
N ILE A 35 -1.44 1.75 -7.42
CA ILE A 35 -0.71 1.02 -6.36
C ILE A 35 0.80 1.30 -6.46
N LYS A 36 1.35 1.33 -7.68
CA LYS A 36 2.75 1.63 -7.92
C LYS A 36 3.10 3.07 -7.53
N ASP A 37 2.24 4.05 -7.84
CA ASP A 37 2.45 5.44 -7.43
C ASP A 37 2.51 5.58 -5.90
N ILE A 38 1.61 4.90 -5.18
CA ILE A 38 1.63 4.86 -3.71
C ILE A 38 2.88 4.15 -3.20
N HIS A 39 3.28 3.03 -3.83
CA HIS A 39 4.49 2.28 -3.50
C HIS A 39 5.74 3.16 -3.60
N GLU A 40 5.93 3.88 -4.70
CA GLU A 40 7.06 4.78 -4.89
C GLU A 40 7.06 5.92 -3.86
N MET A 41 5.89 6.47 -3.54
CA MET A 41 5.75 7.50 -2.52
C MET A 41 6.12 6.99 -1.11
N VAL A 42 5.69 5.78 -0.71
CA VAL A 42 5.98 5.28 0.65
C VAL A 42 7.41 4.78 0.79
N THR A 43 7.97 4.14 -0.24
CA THR A 43 9.33 3.59 -0.20
C THR A 43 10.42 4.64 -0.35
N SER A 44 10.11 5.81 -0.93
CA SER A 44 11.04 6.94 -0.99
C SER A 44 11.21 7.68 0.35
N ARG A 45 10.42 7.34 1.37
CA ARG A 45 10.41 8.05 2.66
C ARG A 45 11.13 7.30 3.76
N ASN A 46 11.93 8.03 4.54
CA ASN A 46 12.64 7.47 5.70
C ASN A 46 11.70 7.17 6.89
N GLN A 47 10.60 7.91 7.02
CA GLN A 47 9.65 7.75 8.12
C GLN A 47 8.25 8.14 7.63
N ILE A 48 7.24 7.40 8.07
CA ILE A 48 5.82 7.70 7.89
C ILE A 48 5.22 7.93 9.27
N THR A 49 4.54 9.06 9.47
CA THR A 49 3.85 9.36 10.73
C THR A 49 2.53 8.59 10.82
N ALA A 50 1.97 8.43 12.02
CA ALA A 50 0.69 7.73 12.21
C ALA A 50 -0.49 8.35 11.44
N ILE A 51 -0.49 9.68 11.28
CA ILE A 51 -1.52 10.39 10.51
C ILE A 51 -1.39 10.06 9.02
N GLU A 52 -0.17 10.11 8.48
CA GLU A 52 0.09 9.76 7.09
C GLU A 52 -0.19 8.28 6.82
N GLN A 53 0.21 7.40 7.74
CA GLN A 53 -0.11 5.98 7.65
C GLN A 53 -1.62 5.76 7.50
N SER A 54 -2.43 6.45 8.32
CA SER A 54 -3.89 6.37 8.26
C SER A 54 -4.44 6.87 6.92
N ALA A 55 -3.94 8.00 6.43
CA ALA A 55 -4.35 8.56 5.14
C ALA A 55 -3.98 7.65 3.96
N ILE A 56 -2.79 7.05 4.01
CA ILE A 56 -2.33 6.13 2.95
C ILE A 56 -3.16 4.84 2.95
N ILE A 57 -3.49 4.30 4.13
CA ILE A 57 -4.40 3.15 4.26
C ILE A 57 -5.78 3.48 3.69
N GLU A 58 -6.29 4.69 3.95
CA GLU A 58 -7.56 5.16 3.40
C GLU A 58 -7.52 5.23 1.87
N GLU A 59 -6.48 5.81 1.27
CA GLU A 59 -6.34 5.86 -0.19
C GLU A 59 -6.22 4.46 -0.81
N LEU A 60 -5.41 3.58 -0.23
CA LEU A 60 -5.29 2.19 -0.69
C LEU A 60 -6.62 1.43 -0.60
N SER A 61 -7.45 1.72 0.40
CA SER A 61 -8.77 1.07 0.54
C SER A 61 -9.70 1.37 -0.63
N LYS A 62 -9.54 2.51 -1.32
CA LYS A 62 -10.33 2.89 -2.50
C LYS A 62 -9.95 2.12 -3.75
N LEU A 63 -8.80 1.44 -3.74
CA LEU A 63 -8.31 0.62 -4.86
C LEU A 63 -8.74 -0.86 -4.75
N ARG A 64 -9.48 -1.21 -3.69
CA ARG A 64 -10.08 -2.54 -3.53
C ARG A 64 -11.21 -2.74 -4.54
N LYS A 65 -11.41 -4.01 -4.93
CA LYS A 65 -12.48 -4.43 -5.85
C LYS A 65 -13.86 -4.49 -5.19
#